data_AF-A0A354GQU0-F1
#
_entry.id   AF-A0A354GQU0-F1
#
_cell.length_a   1.000
_cell.length_b   1.000
_cell.length_c   1.000
_cell.angle_alpha   90.00
_cell.angle_beta   90.00
_cell.angle_gamma   90.00
#
_symmetry.space_group_name_H-M   'P 1'
#
loop_
_entity.id
_entity.type
_entity.pdbx_description
1 polymer ?
#
loop_
_entity_poly.entity_id
_entity_poly.type
_entity_poly.pdbx_seq_one_letter_code
_entity_poly.pdbx_strand_id
1 'polypeptide(L)' 'MNCERRAELLEEIAELCRRYPNWRLGQLVANIAGWADQDIWDVEDEQLLAAVQLHLRQLTPSETTSSGRTKHGD' A
#
# COMPACT_ATOMS: atom_id res chain seq x y z
N MET A 1 -12.95 -12.33 13.39
CA MET A 1 -11.66 -11.62 13.54
C MET A 1 -10.54 -12.63 13.78
N ASN A 2 -9.73 -12.88 12.75
CA ASN A 2 -8.51 -13.67 12.88
C ASN A 2 -7.40 -12.74 13.41
N CYS A 3 -6.92 -12.99 14.64
CA CYS A 3 -5.90 -12.13 15.28
C CYS A 3 -4.64 -11.93 14.42
N GLU A 4 -4.29 -12.92 13.59
CA GLU A 4 -3.18 -12.86 12.64
C GLU A 4 -3.38 -11.77 11.58
N ARG A 5 -4.59 -11.66 11.01
CA ARG A 5 -4.89 -10.68 9.95
C ARG A 5 -4.82 -9.24 10.45
N ARG A 6 -5.27 -9.02 11.68
CA ARG A 6 -5.16 -7.71 12.35
C ARG A 6 -3.69 -7.36 12.64
N ALA A 7 -2.87 -8.33 13.02
CA ALA A 7 -1.43 -8.11 13.24
C ALA A 7 -0.74 -7.71 11.93
N GLU A 8 -0.99 -8.44 10.84
CA GLU A 8 -0.49 -8.11 9.49
C GLU A 8 -0.91 -6.68 9.07
N LEU A 9 -2.19 -6.32 9.26
CA LEU A 9 -2.67 -4.98 8.94
C LEU A 9 -1.92 -3.89 9.74
N LEU A 10 -1.71 -4.10 11.04
CA LEU A 10 -0.99 -3.14 11.88
C LEU A 10 0.48 -3.00 11.47
N GLU A 11 1.15 -4.08 11.06
CA GLU A 11 2.52 -4.04 10.54
C GLU A 11 2.62 -3.21 9.26
N GLU A 12 1.67 -3.40 8.34
CA GLU A 12 1.63 -2.68 7.06
C GLU A 12 1.24 -1.20 7.25
N ILE A 13 0.32 -0.90 8.18
CA ILE A 13 0.03 0.48 8.58
C ILE A 13 1.27 1.16 9.17
N ALA A 14 2.07 0.44 9.97
CA ALA A 14 3.32 0.99 10.51
C ALA A 14 4.33 1.33 9.40
N GLU A 15 4.40 0.54 8.33
CA GLU A 15 5.19 0.87 7.14
C GLU A 15 4.68 2.13 6.43
N LEU A 16 3.36 2.26 6.27
CA LEU A 16 2.78 3.47 5.69
C LEU A 16 3.02 4.71 6.55
N CYS A 17 2.98 4.61 7.89
CA CYS A 17 3.34 5.70 8.78
C CYS A 17 4.79 6.18 8.57
N ARG A 18 5.73 5.26 8.29
CA ARG A 18 7.11 5.63 7.96
C ARG A 18 7.23 6.33 6.61
N ARG A 19 6.46 5.91 5.61
CA ARG A 19 6.45 6.49 4.26
C ARG A 19 5.72 7.83 4.18
N TYR A 20 4.68 8.00 4.99
CA TYR A 20 3.83 9.20 5.03
C TYR A 20 3.88 9.86 6.42
N PRO A 21 5.05 10.35 6.88
CA PRO A 21 5.23 10.84 8.25
C PRO A 21 4.37 12.07 8.57
N ASN A 22 3.89 12.77 7.55
CA ASN A 22 3.07 13.97 7.70
C ASN A 22 1.57 13.67 7.79
N TRP A 23 1.15 12.41 7.59
CA TRP A 23 -0.25 12.03 7.70
C TRP A 23 -0.57 11.62 9.14
N ARG A 24 -1.67 12.15 9.67
CA ARG A 24 -2.22 11.69 10.96
C ARG A 24 -2.77 10.27 10.78
N LEU A 25 -2.70 9.43 11.81
CA LEU A 25 -3.17 8.04 11.74
C LEU A 25 -4.62 7.91 11.23
N GLY A 26 -5.55 8.71 11.75
CA GLY A 26 -6.95 8.65 11.29
C GLY A 26 -7.13 9.03 9.81
N GLN A 27 -6.31 9.94 9.29
CA GLN A 27 -6.31 10.29 7.88
C GLN A 27 -5.70 9.18 7.03
N LEU A 28 -4.65 8.53 7.51
CA LEU A 28 -4.07 7.36 6.85
C LEU A 28 -5.12 6.25 6.71
N VAL A 29 -5.84 5.92 7.79
CA VAL A 29 -6.91 4.90 7.76
C VAL A 29 -8.03 5.28 6.78
N ALA A 30 -8.47 6.54 6.78
CA ALA A 30 -9.47 7.02 5.83
C ALA A 30 -9.01 6.90 4.36
N ASN A 31 -7.73 7.18 4.10
CA ASN A 31 -7.16 7.02 2.76
C ASN A 31 -7.10 5.54 2.36
N ILE A 32 -6.74 4.63 3.26
CA ILE A 32 -6.72 3.19 3.00
C ILE A 32 -8.14 2.69 2.68
N ALA A 33 -9.15 3.12 3.43
CA ALA A 33 -10.55 2.79 3.13
C ALA A 33 -10.95 3.29 1.72
N GLY A 34 -10.53 4.51 1.35
CA GLY A 34 -10.69 5.03 0.00
C GLY A 34 -9.99 4.19 -1.07
N TRP A 35 -8.80 3.64 -0.80
CA TRP A 35 -8.11 2.73 -1.72
C TRP A 35 -8.82 1.37 -1.87
N ALA A 36 -9.57 0.95 -0.85
CA ALA A 36 -10.40 -0.25 -0.88
C ALA A 36 -11.75 -0.04 -1.58
N ASP A 37 -12.06 1.19 -2.01
CA ASP A 37 -13.38 1.58 -2.52
C ASP A 37 -14.50 1.25 -1.51
N GLN A 38 -14.25 1.49 -0.21
CA GLN A 38 -15.18 1.25 0.89
C GLN A 38 -15.39 2.51 1.73
N ASP A 39 -16.55 2.59 2.39
CA ASP A 39 -16.78 3.57 3.45
C ASP A 39 -15.96 3.18 4.70
N ILE A 40 -15.41 4.18 5.41
CA ILE A 40 -14.58 3.95 6.60
C ILE A 40 -15.35 3.28 7.75
N TRP A 41 -16.67 3.44 7.81
CA TRP A 41 -17.50 2.84 8.85
C TRP A 41 -17.88 1.39 8.55
N ASP A 42 -17.79 0.97 7.29
CA ASP A 42 -18.21 -0.36 6.82
C ASP A 42 -17.04 -1.26 6.42
N VAL A 43 -15.83 -0.71 6.29
CA VAL A 43 -14.65 -1.45 5.84
C VAL A 43 -14.15 -2.46 6.87
N GLU A 44 -13.87 -3.68 6.40
CA GLU A 44 -13.33 -4.77 7.21
C GLU A 44 -11.79 -4.81 7.15
N ASP A 45 -11.16 -5.42 8.18
CA ASP A 45 -9.70 -5.57 8.30
C ASP A 45 -9.08 -6.20 7.03
N GLU A 46 -9.73 -7.21 6.44
CA GLU A 46 -9.26 -7.88 5.24
C GLU A 46 -9.23 -6.97 4.01
N GLN A 47 -10.22 -6.07 3.88
CA GLN A 47 -10.30 -5.11 2.78
C GLN A 47 -9.23 -4.03 2.92
N LEU A 48 -9.03 -3.52 4.15
CA LEU A 48 -7.93 -2.60 4.44
C LEU A 48 -6.58 -3.22 4.10
N LEU A 49 -6.33 -4.45 4.54
CA LEU A 49 -5.07 -5.14 4.31
C LEU A 49 -4.80 -5.38 2.82
N ALA A 50 -5.82 -5.79 2.06
CA ALA A 50 -5.69 -5.96 0.61
C ALA A 50 -5.32 -4.65 -0.09
N ALA A 51 -5.96 -3.54 0.31
CA ALA A 51 -5.70 -2.21 -0.24
C ALA A 51 -4.28 -1.71 0.09
N VAL A 52 -3.83 -1.87 1.34
CA VAL A 52 -2.47 -1.51 1.74
C VAL A 52 -1.43 -2.31 0.95
N GLN A 53 -1.59 -3.63 0.85
CA GLN A 53 -0.65 -4.48 0.12
C GLN A 53 -0.58 -4.11 -1.38
N LEU A 54 -1.72 -3.77 -2.00
CA LEU A 54 -1.75 -3.31 -3.38
C LEU A 54 -0.98 -1.98 -3.53
N HIS A 55 -1.25 -1.01 -2.65
CA HIS A 55 -0.59 0.29 -2.66
C HIS A 55 0.93 0.17 -2.47
N LEU A 56 1.37 -0.62 -1.49
CA LEU A 56 2.81 -0.85 -1.22
C LEU A 56 3.53 -1.53 -2.39
N ARG A 57 2.86 -2.46 -3.09
CA ARG A 57 3.37 -3.07 -4.32
C ARG A 57 3.54 -2.06 -5.45
N GLN A 58 2.58 -1.14 -5.62
CA GLN A 58 2.66 -0.08 -6.64
C GLN A 58 3.76 0.95 -6.34
N LEU A 59 4.05 1.19 -5.06
CA LEU A 59 5.14 2.08 -4.64
C LEU A 59 6.53 1.49 -4.83
N THR A 60 6.66 0.17 -4.89
CA THR A 60 7.95 -0.49 -5.14
C THR A 60 8.11 -0.62 -6.65
N PRO A 61 8.89 0.23 -7.33
CA PRO A 61 9.11 0.06 -8.74
C PRO A 61 9.84 -1.27 -8.91
N SER A 62 9.31 -2.18 -9.71
CA SER A 62 10.10 -3.33 -10.14
C SER A 62 11.35 -2.79 -10.84
N GLU A 63 12.53 -3.10 -10.31
CA GLU A 63 13.81 -2.89 -10.97
C GLU A 63 13.91 -3.83 -12.20
N THR A 64 13.10 -3.60 -13.23
CA THR A 64 13.18 -4.28 -14.54
C THR A 64 12.36 -3.42 -15.50
N THR A 65 12.92 -2.47 -16.24
CA THR A 65 13.87 -2.69 -17.33
C THR A 65 14.76 -1.46 -17.55
N SER A 66 16.02 -1.54 -17.12
CA SER A 66 17.12 -0.82 -17.76
C SER A 66 18.13 -1.88 -18.20
N SER A 67 17.98 -2.35 -19.44
CA SER A 67 19.04 -3.06 -20.15
C SER A 67 19.00 -2.57 -21.58
N GLY A 68 19.91 -1.64 -21.87
CA GLY A 68 19.98 -0.95 -23.14
C GLY A 68 20.47 -1.84 -24.27
N ARG A 69 20.16 -1.42 -25.51
CA ARG A 69 21.04 -1.67 -26.65
C ARG A 69 21.05 -0.48 -27.60
N THR A 70 22.07 0.34 -27.38
CA THR A 70 22.95 1.03 -28.34
C THR A 70 22.55 1.05 -29.83
N LYS A 71 22.45 2.28 -30.34
CA LYS A 71 22.86 2.82 -31.66
C LYS A 71 23.74 1.89 -32.53
N HIS A 72 23.24 1.54 -33.73
CA HIS A 72 23.96 1.24 -35.00
C HIS A 72 22.87 0.87 -36.04
N GLY A 73 22.83 1.29 -37.31
CA GLY A 73 23.71 2.07 -38.18
C GLY A 73 23.03 2.21 -39.57
N ASP A 74 23.62 3.07 -40.39
CA ASP A 74 23.41 3.39 -41.83
C ASP A 74 22.07 3.96 -42.33
#